data_AF-A0A432QT03-F1
#
_entry.id   AF-A0A432QT03-F1
#
_cell.length_a   1.000
_cell.length_b   1.000
_cell.length_c   1.000
_cell.angle_alpha   90.00
_cell.angle_beta   90.00
_cell.angle_gamma   90.00
#
_symmetry.space_group_name_H-M   'P 1'
#
loop_
_entity.id
_entity.type
_entity.pdbx_description
1 polymer ?
#
loop_
_entity_poly.entity_id
_entity_poly.type
_entity_poly.pdbx_seq_one_letter_code
_entity_poly.pdbx_strand_id
1 'polypeptide(L)'
;MNSQKILTVLLLVTLVPIAAQGGGREDFERHCMECHGERVPPIYPADRVKEDWKKFFREEFQKIHSKEKVKISPQILRRIEEYVETYAADSDQPEGATF
;
A
#
# COMPACT_ATOMS: atom_id res chain seq x y z
N MET A 1 10.18 51.52 32.84
CA MET A 1 10.01 50.10 33.20
C MET A 1 9.72 49.34 31.92
N ASN A 2 10.75 48.73 31.33
CA ASN A 2 10.66 47.97 30.09
C ASN A 2 10.40 46.50 30.43
N SER A 3 9.37 45.91 29.84
CA SER A 3 9.19 44.46 29.85
C SER A 3 8.58 44.04 28.52
N GLN A 4 9.44 43.95 27.50
CA GLN A 4 9.12 43.24 26.26
C GLN A 4 9.09 41.75 26.60
N LYS A 5 7.87 41.20 26.68
CA LYS A 5 7.64 39.77 26.80
C LYS A 5 7.98 39.15 25.45
N ILE A 6 9.15 38.51 25.35
CA ILE A 6 9.56 37.74 24.17
C ILE A 6 8.68 36.49 24.14
N LEU A 7 7.70 36.48 23.24
CA LEU A 7 6.81 35.35 23.00
C LEU A 7 7.53 34.39 22.03
N THR A 8 8.16 33.35 22.57
CA THR A 8 8.78 32.28 21.78
C THR A 8 7.68 31.45 21.11
N VAL A 9 7.48 31.65 19.81
CA VAL A 9 6.57 30.82 19.00
C VAL A 9 7.24 29.47 18.77
N LEU A 10 6.78 28.43 19.46
CA LEU A 10 7.13 27.04 19.19
C LEU A 10 6.49 26.64 17.84
N LEU A 11 7.30 26.61 16.78
CA LEU A 11 6.87 26.11 15.48
C LEU A 11 6.82 24.57 15.53
N LEU A 12 5.65 24.02 15.86
CA LEU A 12 5.39 22.58 15.76
C LEU A 12 5.34 22.21 14.27
N VAL A 13 6.43 21.67 13.73
CA VAL A 13 6.43 21.08 12.38
C VAL A 13 5.66 19.77 12.46
N THR A 14 4.36 19.80 12.16
CA THR A 14 3.56 18.60 12.00
C THR A 14 4.01 17.89 10.71
N LEU A 15 4.69 16.75 10.86
CA LEU A 15 4.81 15.81 9.74
C LEU A 15 3.39 15.36 9.38
N VAL A 16 2.82 15.95 8.34
CA VAL A 16 1.63 15.39 7.70
C VAL A 16 2.09 14.08 7.08
N PRO A 17 1.58 12.91 7.50
CA PRO A 17 1.84 11.68 6.77
C PRO A 17 1.31 11.90 5.35
N ILE A 18 2.22 11.82 4.37
CA ILE A 18 1.84 11.83 2.97
C ILE A 18 1.04 10.54 2.79
N ALA A 19 -0.29 10.66 2.81
CA ALA A 19 -1.17 9.57 2.42
C ALA A 19 -0.70 9.12 1.04
N ALA A 20 -0.38 7.82 0.92
CA ALA A 20 -0.01 7.20 -0.35
C ALA A 20 -0.99 7.70 -1.41
N GLN A 21 -0.43 8.19 -2.53
CA GLN A 21 -1.19 8.78 -3.62
C GLN A 21 -2.38 7.87 -3.94
N GLY A 22 -3.60 8.35 -3.67
CA GLY A 22 -4.83 7.56 -3.77
C GLY A 22 -4.91 6.84 -5.11
N GLY A 23 -5.26 5.55 -5.08
CA GLY A 23 -5.24 4.69 -6.27
C GLY A 23 -4.75 3.26 -6.01
N GLY A 24 -3.99 3.02 -4.93
CA GLY A 24 -3.42 1.70 -4.63
C GLY A 24 -4.50 0.62 -4.38
N ARG A 25 -5.58 0.97 -3.68
CA ARG A 25 -6.73 0.08 -3.48
C ARG A 25 -7.43 -0.21 -4.80
N GLU A 26 -7.74 0.83 -5.56
CA GLU A 26 -8.45 0.71 -6.84
C GLU A 26 -7.65 -0.10 -7.86
N ASP A 27 -6.33 0.08 -7.89
CA ASP A 27 -5.43 -0.69 -8.74
C ASP A 27 -5.32 -2.16 -8.28
N PHE A 28 -5.29 -2.41 -6.97
CA PHE A 28 -5.32 -3.77 -6.43
C PHE A 28 -6.63 -4.49 -6.78
N GLU A 29 -7.78 -3.87 -6.53
CA GLU A 29 -9.09 -4.42 -6.89
C GLU A 29 -9.16 -4.68 -8.40
N ARG A 30 -8.75 -3.72 -9.23
CA ARG A 30 -8.81 -3.86 -10.68
C ARG A 30 -7.93 -4.96 -11.23
N HIS A 31 -6.72 -5.14 -10.71
CA HIS A 31 -5.71 -6.00 -11.33
C HIS A 31 -5.50 -7.33 -10.61
N CYS A 32 -5.62 -7.36 -9.28
CA CYS A 32 -5.45 -8.58 -8.51
C CYS A 32 -6.78 -9.32 -8.34
N MET A 33 -7.88 -8.59 -8.08
CA MET A 33 -9.19 -9.21 -7.82
C MET A 33 -9.94 -9.61 -9.11
N GLU A 34 -9.46 -9.23 -10.29
CA GLU A 34 -10.00 -9.73 -11.56
C GLU A 34 -9.87 -11.27 -11.68
N CYS A 35 -8.81 -11.84 -11.12
CA CYS A 35 -8.68 -13.30 -10.99
C CYS A 35 -9.14 -13.78 -9.62
N HIS A 36 -8.74 -13.06 -8.57
CA HIS A 36 -9.00 -13.40 -7.17
C HIS A 36 -10.37 -12.92 -6.72
N GLY A 37 -11.26 -13.86 -6.41
CA GLY A 37 -12.67 -13.59 -6.09
C GLY A 37 -13.63 -14.20 -7.11
N GLU A 38 -13.21 -14.32 -8.38
CA GLU A 38 -13.99 -15.01 -9.41
C GLU A 38 -13.55 -16.47 -9.61
N ARG A 39 -12.27 -16.68 -9.94
CA ARG A 39 -11.74 -17.99 -10.39
C ARG A 39 -10.87 -18.67 -9.35
N VAL A 40 -10.21 -17.88 -8.51
CA VAL A 40 -9.40 -18.33 -7.39
C VAL A 40 -9.83 -17.59 -6.13
N PRO A 41 -9.53 -18.12 -4.93
CA PRO A 41 -9.92 -17.46 -3.69
C PRO A 41 -9.48 -15.99 -3.64
N PRO A 42 -10.30 -15.10 -3.05
CA PRO A 42 -9.94 -13.70 -2.86
C PRO A 42 -8.65 -13.61 -2.05
N ILE A 43 -7.90 -12.54 -2.30
CA ILE A 43 -6.70 -12.20 -1.54
C ILE A 43 -6.84 -10.81 -0.95
N TYR A 44 -6.29 -10.62 0.23
CA TYR A 44 -6.33 -9.40 1.00
C TYR A 44 -4.91 -9.03 1.43
N PRO A 45 -4.56 -7.74 1.56
CA PRO A 45 -3.25 -7.33 2.07
C PRO A 45 -2.86 -8.01 3.39
N ALA A 46 -3.82 -8.18 4.30
CA ALA A 46 -3.61 -8.82 5.60
C ALA A 46 -3.37 -10.34 5.54
N ASP A 47 -3.46 -10.99 4.37
CA ASP A 47 -3.19 -12.42 4.23
C ASP A 47 -1.71 -12.76 4.38
N ARG A 48 -0.82 -11.77 4.28
CA ARG A 48 0.63 -11.95 4.32
C ARG A 48 1.33 -10.82 5.06
N VAL A 49 2.49 -11.12 5.62
CA VAL A 49 3.39 -10.10 6.17
C VAL A 49 4.13 -9.35 5.04
N LYS A 50 4.67 -8.17 5.33
CA LYS A 50 5.37 -7.32 4.35
C LYS A 50 6.45 -8.07 3.57
N GLU A 51 7.25 -8.89 4.26
CA GLU A 51 8.36 -9.61 3.61
C GLU A 51 7.86 -10.68 2.63
N ASP A 52 6.74 -11.33 2.92
CA ASP A 52 6.11 -12.29 2.02
C ASP A 52 5.51 -11.63 0.78
N TRP A 53 4.95 -10.41 0.93
CA TRP A 53 4.52 -9.59 -0.21
C TRP A 53 5.70 -9.20 -1.10
N LYS A 54 6.79 -8.70 -0.52
CA LYS A 54 8.02 -8.35 -1.25
C LYS A 54 8.58 -9.54 -2.01
N LYS A 55 8.63 -10.70 -1.35
CA LYS A 55 9.07 -11.95 -1.97
C LYS A 55 8.18 -12.32 -3.16
N PHE A 56 6.86 -12.23 -3.01
CA PHE A 56 5.92 -12.50 -4.09
C PHE A 56 6.16 -11.62 -5.32
N PHE A 57 6.24 -10.29 -5.16
CA PHE A 57 6.45 -9.38 -6.29
C PHE A 57 7.79 -9.57 -6.98
N ARG A 58 8.83 -9.90 -6.21
CA ARG A 58 10.18 -10.16 -6.73
C ARG A 58 10.29 -11.49 -7.48
N GLU A 59 9.70 -12.56 -6.96
CA GLU A 59 10.02 -13.93 -7.40
C GLU A 59 8.87 -14.60 -8.17
N GLU A 60 7.62 -14.33 -7.81
CA GLU A 60 6.46 -15.11 -8.27
C GLU A 60 5.55 -14.31 -9.21
N PHE A 61 5.40 -13.01 -8.98
CA PHE A 61 4.51 -12.14 -9.74
C PHE A 61 4.77 -12.23 -11.24
N GLN A 62 6.03 -12.10 -11.67
CA GLN A 62 6.41 -12.16 -13.08
C GLN A 62 6.11 -13.53 -13.72
N LYS A 63 6.29 -14.63 -12.97
CA LYS A 63 6.04 -15.99 -13.47
C LYS A 63 4.55 -16.20 -13.75
N ILE A 64 3.70 -15.76 -12.83
CA ILE A 64 2.25 -15.89 -12.93
C ILE A 64 1.71 -14.94 -14.02
N HIS A 65 2.09 -13.66 -13.97
CA HIS A 65 1.50 -12.66 -14.85
C HIS A 65 1.98 -12.76 -16.30
N SER A 66 3.19 -13.29 -16.55
CA SER A 66 3.64 -13.60 -17.91
C SER A 66 2.80 -14.67 -18.58
N LYS A 67 2.30 -15.66 -17.80
CA LYS A 67 1.46 -16.74 -18.31
C LYS A 67 0.05 -16.26 -18.64
N GLU A 68 -0.54 -15.43 -17.77
CA GLU A 68 -1.90 -14.90 -17.92
C GLU A 68 -1.98 -13.62 -18.78
N LYS A 69 -0.84 -13.12 -19.30
CA LYS A 69 -0.72 -11.91 -20.15
C LYS A 69 -1.28 -10.64 -19.51
N VAL A 70 -1.29 -10.55 -18.18
CA VAL A 70 -1.75 -9.36 -17.46
C VAL A 70 -0.73 -8.24 -17.65
N LYS A 71 -1.18 -7.08 -18.16
CA LYS A 71 -0.32 -5.91 -18.40
C LYS A 71 -0.50 -4.89 -17.28
N ILE A 72 0.43 -4.89 -16.33
CA ILE A 72 0.50 -3.88 -15.27
C ILE A 72 1.70 -2.97 -15.56
N SER A 73 1.47 -1.65 -15.61
CA SER A 73 2.58 -0.69 -15.78
C SER A 73 3.42 -0.63 -14.50
N PRO A 74 4.71 -0.27 -14.56
CA PRO A 74 5.55 -0.17 -13.37
C PRO A 74 4.99 0.78 -12.29
N GLN A 75 4.31 1.84 -12.70
CA GLN A 75 3.70 2.82 -11.79
C GLN A 75 2.50 2.25 -11.05
N ILE A 76 1.65 1.48 -11.75
CA ILE A 76 0.51 0.78 -11.13
C ILE A 76 1.03 -0.30 -10.18
N LEU A 77 2.01 -1.09 -10.61
CA LEU A 77 2.59 -2.15 -9.79
C LEU A 77 3.16 -1.58 -8.49
N ARG A 78 3.88 -0.47 -8.57
CA ARG A 78 4.39 0.23 -7.38
C ARG A 78 3.28 0.64 -6.41
N ARG A 79 2.15 1.17 -6.91
CA ARG A 79 1.02 1.55 -6.04
C ARG A 79 0.37 0.35 -5.39
N ILE A 80 0.32 -0.79 -6.08
CA ILE A 80 -0.16 -2.05 -5.53
C ILE A 80 0.79 -2.55 -4.43
N GLU A 81 2.11 -2.52 -4.67
CA GLU A 81 3.12 -2.88 -3.66
C GLU A 81 3.01 -1.99 -2.40
N GLU A 82 2.94 -0.67 -2.59
CA GLU A 82 2.74 0.28 -1.49
C GLU A 82 1.43 0.01 -0.72
N TYR A 83 0.35 -0.32 -1.43
CA TYR A 83 -0.93 -0.66 -0.82
C TYR A 83 -0.85 -1.93 0.04
N VAL A 84 -0.33 -3.04 -0.51
CA VAL A 84 -0.29 -4.29 0.25
C VAL A 84 0.68 -4.22 1.42
N GLU A 85 1.76 -3.45 1.33
CA GLU A 85 2.68 -3.24 2.46
C GLU A 85 2.07 -2.36 3.55
N THR A 86 1.27 -1.35 3.18
CA THR A 86 0.56 -0.48 4.13
C THR A 86 -0.41 -1.27 5.00
N TYR A 87 -1.07 -2.27 4.42
CA TYR A 87 -2.12 -3.07 5.07
C TYR A 87 -1.72 -4.55 5.29
N ALA A 88 -0.42 -4.84 5.25
CA ALA A 88 0.10 -6.19 5.52
C ALA A 88 -0.23 -6.66 6.94
N ALA A 89 -0.21 -7.97 7.18
CA ALA A 89 -0.55 -8.59 8.46
C ALA A 89 0.26 -8.05 9.66
N ASP A 90 1.51 -7.63 9.42
CA ASP A 90 2.44 -7.06 10.39
C ASP A 90 2.57 -5.53 10.28
N SER A 91 1.61 -4.86 9.65
CA SER A 91 1.54 -3.40 9.62
C SER A 91 0.83 -2.82 10.85
N ASP A 92 0.82 -1.50 10.97
CA ASP A 92 0.09 -0.81 12.04
C ASP A 92 -1.44 -0.77 11.77
N GLN A 93 -1.88 -1.18 10.58
CA GLN A 93 -3.27 -1.07 10.11
C GLN A 93 -3.75 -2.27 9.27
N PRO A 94 -3.51 -3.54 9.62
CA PRO A 94 -3.85 -4.68 8.77
C PRO A 94 -5.34 -4.75 8.38
N GLU A 95 -6.24 -4.29 9.25
CA GLU A 95 -7.69 -4.30 9.01
C GLU A 95 -8.17 -3.17 8.08
N GLY A 96 -7.30 -2.23 7.70
CA GLY A 96 -7.66 -1.08 6.88
C GLY A 96 -7.98 -1.41 5.41
N ALA A 97 -7.75 -2.65 4.99
CA ALA A 97 -7.94 -3.13 3.62
C ALA A 97 -8.80 -4.40 3.54
N THR A 98 -10.05 -4.30 4.01
CA THR A 98 -11.07 -5.34 3.79
C THR A 98 -12.01 -4.95 2.63
N PHE A 99 -12.59 -5.96 1.96
CA PHE A 99 -13.58 -5.82 0.89
C PHE A 99 -14.91 -6.40 1.34
#